data_AF-A0A4Q2UQ70-F1
#
_entry.id   AF-A0A4Q2UQ70-F1
#
_cell.length_a   1.000
_cell.length_b   1.000
_cell.length_c   1.000
_cell.angle_alpha   90.00
_cell.angle_beta   90.00
_cell.angle_gamma   90.00
#
_symmetry.space_group_name_H-M   'P 1'
#
loop_
_entity.id
_entity.type
_entity.pdbx_description
1 polymer ?
#
loop_
_entity_poly.entity_id
_entity_poly.type
_entity_poly.pdbx_seq_one_letter_code
_entity_poly.pdbx_strand_id
1 'polypeptide(L)'
;MTLTADQLTELESMAGFFFVPDEIAIVLGVDAVALEDALDDETSPAYRAYQRGKLKSKLELRKSILTLAKQGSGPAQTLAIRLLDDLEARQP
;
A
#
# COMPACT_ATOMS: atom_id res chain seq x y z
N MET A 1 4.25 -18.71 -6.79
CA MET A 1 3.52 -18.69 -8.09
C MET A 1 4.13 -17.64 -9.03
N THR A 2 3.72 -17.59 -10.30
CA THR A 2 4.06 -16.48 -11.21
C THR A 2 2.77 -15.87 -11.78
N LEU A 3 2.52 -14.60 -11.49
CA LEU A 3 1.39 -13.85 -12.03
C LEU A 3 1.72 -13.30 -13.43
N THR A 4 0.70 -13.16 -14.27
CA THR A 4 0.82 -12.45 -15.55
C THR A 4 1.00 -10.95 -15.34
N ALA A 5 1.45 -10.23 -16.39
CA ALA A 5 1.61 -8.77 -16.32
C ALA A 5 0.29 -8.04 -16.02
N ASP A 6 -0.83 -8.54 -16.55
CA ASP A 6 -2.16 -7.98 -16.31
C ASP A 6 -2.60 -8.24 -14.86
N GLN A 7 -2.42 -9.45 -14.35
CA GLN A 7 -2.71 -9.77 -12.94
C GLN A 7 -1.83 -8.97 -11.96
N LEU A 8 -0.57 -8.70 -12.29
CA LEU A 8 0.30 -7.85 -11.47
C LEU A 8 -0.18 -6.40 -11.45
N THR A 9 -0.70 -5.91 -12.58
CA THR A 9 -1.27 -4.56 -12.69
C THR A 9 -2.55 -4.44 -11.85
N GLU A 10 -3.43 -5.45 -11.93
CA GLU A 10 -4.66 -5.50 -11.16
C GLU A 10 -4.39 -5.68 -9.65
N LEU A 11 -3.43 -6.54 -9.29
CA LEU A 11 -2.92 -6.68 -7.92
C LEU A 11 -2.46 -5.34 -7.35
N GLU A 12 -1.63 -4.58 -8.09
CA GLU A 12 -1.17 -3.26 -7.66
C GLU A 12 -2.32 -2.26 -7.49
N SER A 13 -3.28 -2.27 -8.42
CA SER A 13 -4.47 -1.42 -8.37
C SER A 13 -5.28 -1.69 -7.09
N MET A 14 -5.67 -2.94 -6.87
CA MET A 14 -6.44 -3.36 -5.69
C MET A 14 -5.68 -3.13 -4.39
N ALA A 15 -4.37 -3.39 -4.37
CA ALA A 15 -3.53 -3.09 -3.20
C ALA A 15 -3.52 -1.59 -2.87
N GLY A 16 -3.60 -0.73 -3.89
CA GLY A 16 -3.80 0.71 -3.72
C GLY A 16 -5.12 1.06 -3.04
N PHE A 17 -6.17 0.25 -3.21
CA PHE A 17 -7.43 0.41 -2.49
C PHE A 17 -7.47 -0.32 -1.14
N PHE A 18 -6.33 -0.84 -0.68
CA PHE A 18 -6.16 -1.54 0.59
C PHE A 18 -6.96 -2.86 0.72
N PHE A 19 -7.26 -3.52 -0.41
CA PHE A 19 -7.76 -4.90 -0.37
C PHE A 19 -6.72 -5.85 0.22
N VAL A 20 -7.18 -6.87 0.95
CA VAL A 20 -6.29 -7.89 1.52
C VAL A 20 -5.96 -8.99 0.49
N PRO A 21 -4.83 -9.72 0.65
CA PRO A 21 -4.41 -10.73 -0.32
C PRO A 21 -5.48 -11.76 -0.68
N ASP A 22 -6.25 -12.25 0.30
CA ASP A 22 -7.34 -13.20 0.08
C ASP A 22 -8.43 -12.67 -0.86
N GLU A 23 -8.85 -11.42 -0.67
CA GLU A 23 -9.86 -10.77 -1.51
C GLU A 23 -9.36 -10.61 -2.95
N ILE A 24 -8.09 -10.21 -3.08
CA ILE A 24 -7.42 -10.06 -4.37
C ILE A 24 -7.29 -11.41 -5.06
N ALA A 25 -6.93 -12.49 -4.34
CA ALA A 25 -6.82 -13.82 -4.89
C ALA A 25 -8.15 -14.31 -5.51
N ILE A 26 -9.26 -14.05 -4.81
CA ILE A 26 -10.62 -14.32 -5.29
C ILE A 26 -10.89 -13.56 -6.61
N VAL A 27 -10.57 -12.27 -6.67
CA VAL A 27 -10.80 -11.44 -7.87
C VAL A 27 -9.92 -11.88 -9.04
N LEU A 28 -8.64 -12.21 -8.79
CA LEU A 28 -7.71 -12.65 -9.82
C LEU A 28 -7.92 -14.11 -10.27
N GLY A 29 -8.76 -14.87 -9.55
CA GLY A 29 -9.00 -16.29 -9.82
C GLY A 29 -7.77 -17.16 -9.59
N VAL A 30 -6.95 -16.83 -8.57
CA VAL A 30 -5.74 -17.57 -8.20
C VAL A 30 -5.88 -18.19 -6.82
N ASP A 31 -5.03 -19.16 -6.50
CA ASP A 31 -4.96 -19.76 -5.16
C ASP A 31 -4.44 -18.74 -4.14
N ALA A 32 -5.18 -18.57 -3.04
CA ALA A 32 -4.88 -17.57 -2.02
C ALA A 32 -3.58 -17.89 -1.26
N VAL A 33 -3.37 -19.15 -0.85
CA VAL A 33 -2.17 -19.57 -0.11
C VAL A 33 -0.92 -19.34 -0.96
N ALA A 34 -0.96 -19.73 -2.24
CA ALA A 34 0.16 -19.47 -3.13
C ALA A 34 0.42 -17.98 -3.34
N LEU A 35 -0.61 -17.11 -3.24
CA LEU A 35 -0.46 -15.67 -3.43
C LEU A 35 0.21 -15.08 -2.19
N GLU A 36 -0.25 -15.48 -1.00
CA GLU A 36 0.41 -15.13 0.26
C GLU A 36 1.88 -15.53 0.26
N ASP A 37 2.22 -16.77 -0.10
CA ASP A 37 3.61 -17.22 -0.23
C ASP A 37 4.44 -16.32 -1.17
N ALA A 38 3.83 -15.88 -2.27
CA ALA A 38 4.48 -14.96 -3.21
C ALA A 38 4.60 -13.53 -2.65
N LEU A 39 3.66 -13.08 -1.83
CA LEU A 39 3.70 -11.79 -1.15
C LEU A 39 4.62 -11.79 0.07
N ASP A 40 5.06 -12.93 0.57
CA ASP A 40 6.07 -13.00 1.62
C ASP A 40 7.51 -12.97 1.06
N ASP A 41 7.69 -13.33 -0.21
CA ASP A 41 8.97 -13.21 -0.91
C ASP A 41 9.18 -11.79 -1.47
N GLU A 42 10.05 -11.00 -0.79
CA GLU A 42 10.36 -9.62 -1.18
C GLU A 42 11.01 -9.49 -2.58
N THR A 43 11.57 -10.59 -3.10
CA THR A 43 12.15 -10.61 -4.43
C THR A 43 11.11 -10.80 -5.52
N SER A 44 9.91 -11.27 -5.16
CA SER A 44 8.87 -11.62 -6.10
C SER A 44 8.26 -10.38 -6.79
N PRO A 45 7.81 -10.51 -8.06
CA PRO A 45 7.06 -9.46 -8.73
C PRO A 45 5.74 -9.12 -8.02
N ALA A 46 5.09 -10.11 -7.40
CA ALA A 46 3.82 -9.94 -6.69
C ALA A 46 3.99 -9.05 -5.46
N TYR A 47 5.02 -9.31 -4.63
CA TYR A 47 5.37 -8.47 -3.49
C TYR A 47 5.57 -7.01 -3.92
N ARG A 48 6.40 -6.80 -4.95
CA ARG A 48 6.70 -5.44 -5.44
C ARG A 48 5.45 -4.73 -5.95
N ALA A 49 4.58 -5.41 -6.69
CA ALA A 49 3.33 -4.85 -7.18
C ALA A 49 2.38 -4.47 -6.02
N TYR A 50 2.17 -5.39 -5.08
CA TYR A 50 1.31 -5.19 -3.92
C TYR A 50 1.81 -4.04 -3.03
N GLN A 51 3.10 -4.03 -2.67
CA GLN A 51 3.68 -2.95 -1.87
C GLN A 51 3.65 -1.62 -2.60
N ARG A 52 3.93 -1.60 -3.92
CA ARG A 52 3.90 -0.37 -4.72
C ARG A 52 2.50 0.26 -4.72
N GLY A 53 1.44 -0.55 -4.85
CA GLY A 53 0.05 -0.10 -4.74
C GLY A 53 -0.22 0.57 -3.40
N LYS A 54 0.05 -0.12 -2.30
CA LYS A 54 -0.13 0.40 -0.93
C LYS A 54 0.64 1.69 -0.69
N LEU A 55 1.89 1.76 -1.15
CA LEU A 55 2.75 2.93 -0.98
C LEU A 55 2.28 4.13 -1.80
N LYS A 56 1.75 3.92 -3.02
CA LYS A 56 1.13 4.99 -3.83
C LYS A 56 -0.06 5.62 -3.10
N SER A 57 -0.96 4.81 -2.55
CA SER A 57 -2.12 5.34 -1.82
C SER A 57 -1.73 6.01 -0.51
N LYS A 58 -0.72 5.47 0.19
CA LYS A 58 -0.14 6.12 1.37
C LYS A 58 0.46 7.48 1.03
N LEU A 59 1.13 7.62 -0.11
CA LEU A 59 1.66 8.89 -0.60
C LEU A 59 0.54 9.91 -0.84
N GLU A 60 -0.50 9.53 -1.59
CA GLU A 60 -1.62 10.43 -1.90
C GLU A 60 -2.37 10.87 -0.65
N LEU A 61 -2.63 9.94 0.28
CA LEU A 61 -3.26 10.26 1.56
C LEU A 61 -2.41 11.26 2.37
N ARG A 62 -1.10 11.01 2.49
CA ARG A 62 -0.18 11.91 3.20
C ARG A 62 -0.11 13.28 2.56
N LYS A 63 -0.10 13.36 1.22
CA LYS A 63 -0.12 14.62 0.47
C LYS A 63 -1.39 15.43 0.77
N SER A 64 -2.55 14.78 0.82
CA SER A 64 -3.82 15.42 1.19
C SER A 64 -3.78 15.96 2.62
N ILE A 65 -3.35 15.13 3.59
CA ILE A 65 -3.21 15.52 5.00
C ILE A 65 -2.29 16.73 5.15
N LEU A 66 -1.11 16.70 4.54
CA LEU A 66 -0.14 17.79 4.63
C LEU A 66 -0.64 19.07 3.96
N THR A 67 -1.40 18.96 2.87
CA THR A 67 -2.01 20.11 2.20
C THR A 67 -3.02 20.80 3.11
N LEU A 68 -3.94 20.03 3.71
CA LEU A 68 -4.95 20.54 4.64
C LEU A 68 -4.31 21.12 5.92
N ALA A 69 -3.26 20.48 6.44
CA ALA A 69 -2.53 20.95 7.61
C ALA A 69 -1.89 22.34 7.36
N LYS A 70 -1.27 22.52 6.19
CA LYS A 70 -0.68 23.81 5.76
C LYS A 70 -1.73 24.91 5.54
N GLN A 71 -2.96 24.53 5.21
CA GLN A 71 -4.10 25.44 5.10
C GLN A 71 -4.76 25.77 6.46
N GLY A 72 -4.24 25.24 7.56
CA GLY A 72 -4.70 25.56 8.91
C GLY A 72 -5.75 24.62 9.50
N SER A 73 -6.02 23.46 8.87
CA SER A 73 -6.94 22.46 9.46
C SER A 73 -6.31 21.83 10.69
N GLY A 74 -6.84 22.16 11.89
CA GLY A 74 -6.37 21.62 13.16
C GLY A 74 -6.29 20.09 13.21
N PRO A 75 -7.36 19.34 12.84
CA PRO A 75 -7.30 17.88 12.78
C PRO A 75 -6.20 17.35 11.85
N ALA A 76 -5.99 17.98 10.69
CA ALA A 76 -4.94 17.58 9.75
C ALA A 76 -3.54 17.89 10.30
N GLN A 77 -3.36 18.99 11.02
CA GLN A 77 -2.11 19.31 11.70
C GLN A 77 -1.76 18.26 12.77
N THR A 78 -2.73 17.82 13.57
CA THR A 78 -2.52 16.71 14.53
C THR A 78 -2.07 15.43 13.83
N LEU A 79 -2.70 15.07 12.71
CA LEU A 79 -2.28 13.90 11.92
C LEU A 79 -0.88 14.08 11.31
N ALA A 80 -0.57 15.27 10.79
CA ALA A 80 0.74 15.58 10.22
C ALA A 80 1.87 15.50 11.26
N ILE A 81 1.63 15.95 12.49
CA ILE A 81 2.60 15.84 13.60
C ILE A 81 2.86 14.36 13.92
N ARG A 82 1.81 13.53 14.06
CA ARG A 82 1.99 12.08 14.27
C ARG A 82 2.81 11.41 13.15
N LEU A 83 2.60 11.83 11.90
CA LEU A 83 3.37 11.33 10.76
C LEU A 83 4.86 11.73 10.82
N LEU A 84 5.17 12.89 11.41
CA LEU A 84 6.54 13.35 11.65
C LEU A 84 7.17 12.56 12.80
N ASP A 85 6.46 12.39 13.92
CA ASP A 85 6.93 11.61 15.08
C ASP A 85 7.26 10.15 14.65
N ASP A 86 6.38 9.53 13.85
CA ASP A 86 6.57 8.20 13.26
C ASP A 86 7.82 8.09 12.36
N LEU A 87 8.24 9.20 11.76
CA LEU A 87 9.44 9.25 10.90
C LEU A 87 10.70 9.38 11.77
N GLU A 88 10.67 10.28 12.75
CA GLU A 88 11.77 10.51 13.69
C GLU A 88 12.07 9.23 14.49
N ALA A 89 11.05 8.51 14.94
CA ALA A 89 11.22 7.24 15.64
C ALA A 89 11.87 6.11 14.81
N ARG A 90 11.88 6.24 13.47
CA ARG A 90 12.50 5.27 12.56
C ARG A 90 13.93 5.64 12.16
N GLN A 91 14.36 6.88 12.41
CA GLN A 91 15.73 7.29 12.16
C GLN A 91 16.56 6.92 13.40
N PRO A 92 17.62 6.12 13.25
CA PRO A 92 18.49 5.72 14.37
C PRO A 92 19.27 6.90 14.96
#